data_AF-A0AAU2TDK3-F1
#
_entry.id   AF-A0AAU2TDK3-F1
#
_cell.length_a   1.000
_cell.length_b   1.000
_cell.length_c   1.000
_cell.angle_alpha   90.00
_cell.angle_beta   90.00
_cell.angle_gamma   90.00
#
_symmetry.space_group_name_H-M   'P 1'
#
loop_
_entity.id
_entity.type
_entity.pdbx_description
1 polymer ?
#
loop_
_entity_poly.entity_id
_entity_poly.type
_entity_poly.pdbx_seq_one_letter_code
_entity_poly.pdbx_strand_id
1 'polypeptide(L)'
;MTSGLPIRLPSADGVRRYFGMSRFAQVIVLAPYADEVMKPLTQPDDSRSWEGHFEQLDLFVGAWVIEFERVRPRSGLLRHLESLAWPYPESVQVLIHDEDDHCFGLWMMRDGVLAEQPVPGHRRLHGPVLTIGEYPPCPPDPGVLWRTESPMPTGFSTARQDIRPAW
;
A
#
# COMPACT_ATOMS: atom_id res chain seq x y z
N MET A 1 46.92 29.90 1.66
CA MET A 1 45.53 30.33 1.39
C MET A 1 44.85 29.23 0.60
N THR A 2 44.21 28.29 1.30
CA THR A 2 43.53 27.13 0.71
C THR A 2 42.08 27.50 0.42
N SER A 3 41.74 27.59 -0.87
CA SER A 3 40.38 27.78 -1.38
C SER A 3 39.60 26.47 -1.19
N GLY A 4 38.61 26.49 -0.29
CA GLY A 4 37.69 25.38 -0.06
C GLY A 4 36.61 25.34 -1.13
N LEU A 5 36.46 24.20 -1.80
CA LEU A 5 35.34 23.91 -2.68
C LEU A 5 34.01 23.98 -1.89
N PRO A 6 32.96 24.62 -2.41
CA PRO A 6 31.66 24.62 -1.76
C PRO A 6 31.05 23.22 -1.85
N ILE A 7 30.70 22.67 -0.68
CA ILE A 7 29.89 21.45 -0.56
C ILE A 7 28.54 21.74 -1.20
N ARG A 8 28.25 21.10 -2.34
CA ARG A 8 26.91 21.08 -2.93
C ARG A 8 25.99 20.31 -1.98
N LEU A 9 25.12 21.04 -1.28
CA LEU A 9 23.94 20.45 -0.65
C LEU A 9 23.07 19.82 -1.75
N PRO A 10 22.49 18.63 -1.54
CA PRO A 10 21.58 18.03 -2.51
C PRO A 10 20.35 18.94 -2.72
N SER A 11 20.01 19.17 -3.99
CA SER A 11 18.89 20.03 -4.41
C SER A 11 17.56 19.52 -3.86
N ALA A 12 16.68 20.44 -3.45
CA ALA A 12 15.30 20.18 -3.06
C ALA A 12 14.44 19.56 -4.18
N ASP A 13 14.97 19.46 -5.40
CA ASP A 13 14.34 18.77 -6.53
C ASP A 13 14.17 17.26 -6.36
N GLY A 14 14.89 16.64 -5.42
CA GLY A 14 14.71 15.22 -5.09
C GLY A 14 13.34 14.90 -4.49
N VAL A 15 12.75 15.85 -3.75
CA VAL A 15 11.46 15.65 -3.05
C VAL A 15 10.28 15.82 -4.01
N ARG A 16 10.45 16.60 -5.09
CA ARG A 16 9.40 16.82 -6.10
C ARG A 16 9.16 15.62 -7.03
N ARG A 17 10.08 14.64 -7.09
CA ARG A 17 9.95 13.49 -7.99
C ARG A 17 9.08 12.35 -7.45
N TYR A 18 8.80 12.31 -6.15
CA TYR A 18 8.13 11.15 -5.51
C TYR A 18 6.59 11.17 -5.56
N PHE A 19 5.97 12.21 -6.11
CA PHE A 19 4.50 12.37 -6.07
C PHE A 19 3.86 12.58 -7.45
N GLY A 20 4.53 12.18 -8.53
CA GLY A 20 4.08 12.40 -9.91
C GLY A 20 3.50 11.16 -10.61
N MET A 21 2.17 11.04 -10.61
CA MET A 21 1.29 10.39 -11.60
C MET A 21 1.19 8.86 -11.71
N SER A 22 2.23 8.08 -11.38
CA SER A 22 2.17 6.61 -11.36
C SER A 22 2.79 6.14 -10.05
N ARG A 23 2.06 5.33 -9.29
CA ARG A 23 2.57 4.69 -8.07
C ARG A 23 2.01 3.28 -8.10
N PHE A 24 2.83 2.37 -8.59
CA PHE A 24 2.40 1.00 -8.82
C PHE A 24 2.15 0.30 -7.50
N ALA A 25 1.08 -0.48 -7.45
CA ALA A 25 0.79 -1.27 -6.28
C ALA A 25 0.24 -2.63 -6.68
N GLN A 26 0.77 -3.67 -6.07
CA GLN A 26 0.28 -5.02 -6.23
C GLN A 26 -0.38 -5.47 -4.92
N VAL A 27 -1.58 -6.02 -5.04
CA VAL A 27 -2.32 -6.61 -3.93
C VAL A 27 -2.57 -8.07 -4.24
N ILE A 28 -2.12 -8.95 -3.35
CA ILE A 28 -2.36 -10.39 -3.43
C ILE A 28 -3.21 -10.79 -2.24
N VAL A 29 -4.33 -11.45 -2.50
CA VAL A 29 -5.19 -12.05 -1.47
C VAL A 29 -4.95 -13.55 -1.47
N LEU A 30 -4.59 -14.09 -0.31
CA LEU A 30 -4.52 -15.52 -0.04
C LEU A 30 -5.69 -15.89 0.86
N ALA A 31 -6.62 -16.69 0.34
CA ALA A 31 -7.84 -17.05 1.05
C ALA A 31 -8.31 -18.45 0.61
N PRO A 32 -7.99 -19.50 1.38
CA PRO A 32 -8.41 -20.86 1.07
C PRO A 32 -9.95 -20.99 1.01
N TYR A 33 -10.45 -21.71 0.00
CA TYR A 33 -11.89 -21.98 -0.20
C TYR A 33 -12.77 -20.72 -0.37
N ALA A 34 -12.18 -19.60 -0.77
CA ALA A 34 -12.87 -18.32 -0.90
C ALA A 34 -13.38 -18.03 -2.32
N ASP A 35 -13.44 -19.01 -3.22
CA ASP A 35 -13.81 -18.84 -4.63
C ASP A 35 -15.14 -18.08 -4.80
N GLU A 36 -16.18 -18.45 -4.03
CA GLU A 36 -17.49 -17.78 -4.10
C GLU A 36 -17.44 -16.32 -3.61
N VAL A 37 -16.57 -16.01 -2.65
CA VAL A 37 -16.38 -14.65 -2.14
C VAL A 37 -15.56 -13.81 -3.11
N MET A 38 -14.56 -14.41 -3.77
CA MET A 38 -13.66 -13.71 -4.69
C MET A 38 -14.22 -13.58 -6.11
N LYS A 39 -15.11 -14.48 -6.54
CA LYS A 39 -15.67 -14.49 -7.89
C LYS A 39 -16.30 -13.16 -8.33
N PRO A 40 -17.06 -12.42 -7.50
CA PRO A 40 -17.54 -11.08 -7.89
C PRO A 40 -16.41 -10.08 -8.10
N LEU A 41 -15.31 -10.22 -7.33
CA LEU A 41 -14.16 -9.32 -7.40
C LEU A 41 -13.29 -9.54 -8.65
N THR A 42 -13.46 -10.67 -9.36
CA THR A 42 -12.80 -10.95 -10.65
C THR A 42 -13.55 -10.38 -11.85
N GLN A 43 -14.67 -9.69 -11.63
CA GLN A 43 -15.48 -9.08 -12.67
C GLN A 43 -15.42 -7.55 -12.58
N PRO A 44 -15.59 -6.82 -13.69
CA PRO A 44 -15.84 -5.37 -13.63
C PRO A 44 -17.12 -5.05 -12.85
N ASP A 45 -17.07 -4.01 -12.03
CA ASP A 45 -18.20 -3.53 -11.22
C ASP A 45 -17.91 -2.09 -10.80
N ASP A 46 -18.62 -1.17 -11.46
CA ASP A 46 -18.47 0.28 -11.31
C ASP A 46 -19.13 0.83 -10.03
N SER A 47 -19.82 -0.02 -9.25
CA SER A 47 -20.42 0.38 -7.98
C SER A 47 -19.42 0.38 -6.81
N ARG A 48 -18.22 -0.16 -7.02
CA ARG A 48 -17.15 -0.22 -6.02
C ARG A 48 -16.48 1.14 -5.83
N SER A 49 -15.94 1.36 -4.64
CA SER A 49 -15.14 2.56 -4.34
C SER A 49 -13.72 2.49 -4.93
N TRP A 50 -13.30 1.31 -5.36
CA TRP A 50 -12.01 1.01 -5.97
C TRP A 50 -12.24 0.43 -7.38
N GLU A 51 -11.28 0.59 -8.28
CA GLU A 51 -11.39 0.19 -9.68
C GLU A 51 -10.50 -1.02 -10.00
N GLY A 52 -10.92 -1.84 -10.95
CA GLY A 52 -10.16 -3.02 -11.40
C GLY A 52 -10.80 -4.33 -11.00
N HIS A 53 -10.14 -5.44 -11.35
CA HIS A 53 -10.62 -6.78 -11.04
C HIS A 53 -9.44 -7.67 -10.66
N PHE A 54 -9.71 -8.62 -9.77
CA PHE A 54 -8.72 -9.61 -9.38
C PHE A 54 -8.60 -10.69 -10.46
N GLU A 55 -7.37 -11.14 -10.67
CA GLU A 55 -7.07 -12.34 -11.45
C GLU A 55 -6.77 -13.49 -10.50
N GLN A 56 -7.33 -14.67 -10.76
CA GLN A 56 -7.02 -15.86 -9.98
C GLN A 56 -5.64 -16.39 -10.35
N LEU A 57 -4.80 -16.60 -9.34
CA LEU A 57 -3.55 -17.32 -9.48
C LEU A 57 -3.82 -18.81 -9.28
N ASP A 58 -3.36 -19.64 -10.21
CA ASP A 58 -3.51 -21.10 -10.16
C ASP A 58 -2.55 -21.70 -9.12
N LEU A 59 -2.88 -21.48 -7.85
CA LEU A 59 -2.17 -21.95 -6.67
C LEU A 59 -3.13 -22.73 -5.79
N PHE A 60 -2.65 -23.82 -5.18
CA PHE A 60 -3.45 -24.70 -4.31
C PHE A 60 -4.08 -23.98 -3.11
N VAL A 61 -3.56 -22.81 -2.74
CA VAL A 61 -3.96 -22.07 -1.53
C VAL A 61 -5.16 -21.14 -1.73
N GLY A 62 -5.67 -20.98 -2.95
CA GLY A 62 -6.65 -19.94 -3.27
C GLY A 62 -5.99 -18.57 -3.22
N ALA A 63 -5.53 -18.09 -4.37
CA ALA A 63 -4.78 -16.84 -4.47
C ALA A 63 -5.32 -15.97 -5.60
N TRP A 64 -5.36 -14.66 -5.37
CA TRP A 64 -5.82 -13.69 -6.34
C TRP A 64 -4.93 -12.46 -6.31
N VAL A 65 -4.70 -11.85 -7.46
CA VAL A 65 -3.85 -10.66 -7.62
C VAL A 65 -4.59 -9.54 -8.33
N ILE A 66 -4.29 -8.31 -7.95
CA ILE A 66 -4.66 -7.10 -8.70
C ILE A 66 -3.49 -6.13 -8.68
N GLU A 67 -3.31 -5.41 -9.78
CA GLU A 67 -2.32 -4.36 -9.93
C GLU A 67 -2.98 -3.00 -10.16
N PHE A 68 -2.44 -1.98 -9.52
CA PHE A 68 -2.87 -0.60 -9.65
C PHE A 68 -1.72 0.24 -10.18
N GLU A 69 -1.96 1.01 -11.23
CA GLU A 69 -0.95 1.96 -11.73
C GLU A 69 -0.98 3.29 -10.94
N ARG A 70 -2.06 3.54 -10.19
CA ARG A 70 -2.32 4.82 -9.53
C ARG A 70 -2.92 4.62 -8.14
N VAL A 71 -2.71 5.62 -7.26
CA VAL A 71 -3.17 5.59 -5.87
C VAL A 71 -4.69 5.79 -5.71
N ARG A 72 -5.34 6.56 -6.60
CA ARG A 72 -6.80 6.81 -6.46
C ARG A 72 -7.64 5.54 -6.68
N PRO A 73 -7.42 4.75 -7.74
CA PRO A 73 -8.17 3.51 -8.00
C PRO A 73 -8.14 2.48 -6.87
N ARG A 74 -7.11 2.45 -6.02
CA ARG A 74 -7.00 1.48 -4.90
C ARG A 74 -7.70 1.90 -3.61
N SER A 75 -8.28 3.10 -3.54
CA SER A 75 -8.82 3.66 -2.29
C SER A 75 -10.11 2.94 -1.85
N GLY A 76 -10.12 2.41 -0.64
CA GLY A 76 -11.25 1.66 -0.06
C GLY A 76 -11.23 0.15 -0.36
N LEU A 77 -10.21 -0.35 -1.06
CA LEU A 77 -10.02 -1.79 -1.29
C LEU A 77 -9.87 -2.55 0.03
N LEU A 78 -9.01 -2.12 0.97
CA LEU A 78 -8.82 -2.87 2.22
C LEU A 78 -10.13 -2.93 3.00
N ARG A 79 -10.83 -1.80 3.13
CA ARG A 79 -12.15 -1.76 3.76
C ARG A 79 -13.16 -2.68 3.06
N HIS A 80 -13.14 -2.74 1.74
CA HIS A 80 -14.00 -3.65 1.00
C HIS A 80 -13.69 -5.11 1.35
N LEU A 81 -12.41 -5.50 1.32
CA LEU A 81 -11.97 -6.84 1.70
C LEU A 81 -12.32 -7.18 3.16
N GLU A 82 -12.23 -6.22 4.08
CA GLU A 82 -12.68 -6.39 5.48
C GLU A 82 -14.17 -6.71 5.58
N SER A 83 -15.00 -6.12 4.72
CA SER A 83 -16.46 -6.31 4.76
C SER A 83 -16.95 -7.64 4.20
N LEU A 84 -16.07 -8.40 3.51
CA LEU A 84 -16.45 -9.66 2.88
C LEU A 84 -16.71 -10.73 3.93
N ALA A 85 -17.74 -11.54 3.68
CA ALA A 85 -18.11 -12.68 4.52
C ALA A 85 -17.19 -13.88 4.25
N TRP A 86 -15.92 -13.76 4.65
CA TRP A 86 -14.92 -14.81 4.46
C TRP A 86 -15.35 -16.12 5.15
N PRO A 87 -15.21 -17.29 4.49
CA PRO A 87 -15.52 -18.58 5.12
C PRO A 87 -14.62 -18.90 6.31
N TYR A 88 -13.33 -18.54 6.20
CA TYR A 88 -12.30 -18.73 7.21
C TYR A 88 -11.49 -17.44 7.37
N PRO A 89 -12.06 -16.41 8.03
CA PRO A 89 -11.43 -15.09 8.15
C PRO A 89 -9.99 -15.17 8.66
N GLU A 90 -9.73 -15.98 9.70
CA GLU A 90 -8.41 -16.16 10.31
C GLU A 90 -7.32 -16.68 9.37
N SER A 91 -7.73 -17.28 8.25
CA SER A 91 -6.84 -17.80 7.21
C SER A 91 -6.58 -16.78 6.10
N VAL A 92 -7.27 -15.63 6.09
CA VAL A 92 -7.12 -14.59 5.08
C VAL A 92 -5.86 -13.77 5.32
N GLN A 93 -5.02 -13.72 4.30
CA GLN A 93 -3.81 -12.91 4.27
C GLN A 93 -3.85 -12.01 3.03
N VAL A 94 -3.55 -10.74 3.21
CA VAL A 94 -3.45 -9.77 2.12
C VAL A 94 -2.02 -9.24 2.08
N LEU A 95 -1.32 -9.52 0.99
CA LEU A 95 0.01 -8.99 0.75
C LEU A 95 -0.11 -7.74 -0.12
N ILE A 96 0.52 -6.67 0.31
CA ILE A 96 0.51 -5.40 -0.42
C ILE A 96 1.95 -4.97 -0.64
N HIS A 97 2.28 -4.66 -1.89
CA HIS A 97 3.55 -4.07 -2.27
C HIS A 97 3.30 -2.78 -3.04
N ASP A 98 3.70 -1.67 -2.47
CA ASP A 98 3.76 -0.39 -3.14
C ASP A 98 5.12 -0.20 -3.84
N GLU A 99 5.21 0.66 -4.85
CA GLU A 99 6.40 0.84 -5.71
C GLU A 99 7.69 1.12 -4.92
N ASP A 100 7.58 1.87 -3.83
CA ASP A 100 8.71 2.24 -2.97
C ASP A 100 8.99 1.23 -1.83
N ASP A 101 8.14 0.21 -1.65
CA ASP A 101 8.31 -0.79 -0.60
C ASP A 101 9.53 -1.66 -0.88
N HIS A 102 10.29 -2.03 0.16
CA HIS A 102 11.37 -3.00 0.01
C HIS A 102 10.87 -4.45 -0.05
N CYS A 103 9.66 -4.71 0.44
CA CYS A 103 9.01 -6.02 0.40
C CYS A 103 7.50 -5.87 0.58
N PHE A 104 6.75 -6.96 0.37
CA PHE A 104 5.33 -6.98 0.67
C PHE A 104 5.09 -6.78 2.16
N GLY A 105 4.23 -5.83 2.50
CA GLY A 105 3.57 -5.82 3.80
C GLY A 105 2.54 -6.94 3.89
N LEU A 106 2.29 -7.41 5.11
CA LEU A 106 1.35 -8.47 5.40
C LEU A 106 0.18 -7.91 6.21
N TRP A 107 -1.03 -8.10 5.73
CA TRP A 107 -2.26 -7.85 6.47
C TRP A 107 -2.93 -9.19 6.75
N MET A 108 -3.45 -9.36 7.95
CA MET A 108 -4.21 -10.53 8.34
C MET A 108 -5.54 -10.10 8.92
N MET A 109 -6.59 -10.86 8.62
CA MET A 109 -7.89 -10.64 9.25
C MET A 109 -7.80 -11.05 10.73
N ARG A 110 -8.09 -10.12 11.63
CA ARG A 110 -8.12 -10.32 13.08
C ARG A 110 -9.32 -9.59 13.63
N ASP A 111 -10.16 -10.30 14.40
CA ASP A 111 -11.34 -9.72 15.04
C ASP A 111 -12.25 -8.93 14.07
N GLY A 112 -12.34 -9.39 12.82
CA GLY A 112 -13.15 -8.76 11.76
C GLY A 112 -12.52 -7.56 11.06
N VAL A 113 -11.23 -7.26 11.30
CA VAL A 113 -10.50 -6.18 10.63
C VAL A 113 -9.20 -6.66 10.00
N LEU A 114 -8.76 -6.07 8.89
CA LEU A 114 -7.49 -6.37 8.24
C LEU A 114 -6.40 -5.54 8.91
N ALA A 115 -5.67 -6.18 9.82
CA ALA A 115 -4.60 -5.54 10.57
C ALA A 115 -3.24 -5.84 9.92
N GLU A 116 -2.46 -4.79 9.66
CA GLU A 116 -1.07 -4.95 9.24
C GLU A 116 -0.27 -5.69 10.34
N GLN A 117 0.51 -6.68 9.91
CA GLN A 117 1.37 -7.49 10.75
C GLN A 117 2.82 -7.01 10.62
N PRO A 118 3.58 -6.98 11.73
CA PRO A 118 4.97 -6.57 11.69
C PRO A 118 5.80 -7.56 10.89
N VAL A 119 6.53 -7.06 9.89
CA VAL A 119 7.52 -7.84 9.14
C VAL A 119 8.89 -7.67 9.81
N PRO A 120 9.54 -8.76 10.28
CA PRO A 120 10.85 -8.67 10.92
C PRO A 120 11.88 -7.91 10.07
N GLY A 121 12.64 -7.03 10.72
CA GLY A 121 13.65 -6.20 10.04
C GLY A 121 13.09 -5.06 9.20
N HIS A 122 11.79 -4.79 9.23
CA HIS A 122 11.15 -3.70 8.50
C HIS A 122 10.36 -2.77 9.41
N ARG A 123 10.15 -1.53 8.94
CA ARG A 123 9.35 -0.50 9.61
C ARG A 123 8.57 0.29 8.56
N ARG A 124 7.33 0.67 8.87
CA ARG A 124 6.55 1.56 8.01
C ARG A 124 6.94 3.01 8.26
N LEU A 125 7.29 3.71 7.19
CA LEU A 125 7.70 5.11 7.21
C LEU A 125 6.70 5.96 6.44
N HIS A 126 6.34 7.12 7.00
CA HIS A 126 5.43 8.06 6.34
C HIS A 126 6.18 9.34 5.97
N GLY A 127 5.99 9.77 4.73
CA GLY A 127 6.52 11.03 4.22
C GLY A 127 5.80 12.25 4.83
N PRO A 128 6.21 13.47 4.48
CA PRO A 128 5.44 14.65 4.83
C PRO A 128 4.06 14.59 4.16
N VAL A 129 2.98 14.77 4.94
CA VAL A 129 1.62 14.86 4.40
C VAL A 129 1.56 16.05 3.45
N LEU A 130 1.30 15.79 2.17
CA LEU A 130 1.04 16.84 1.19
C LEU A 130 -0.38 17.38 1.41
N THR A 131 -0.52 18.34 2.31
CA THR A 131 -1.81 18.98 2.65
C THR A 131 -2.26 20.07 1.66
N ILE A 132 -1.55 20.28 0.55
CA ILE A 132 -1.68 21.56 -0.18
C ILE A 132 -2.51 21.41 -1.46
N GLY A 133 -3.79 21.79 -1.36
CA GLY A 133 -4.50 22.57 -2.40
C GLY A 133 -5.07 21.84 -3.62
N GLU A 134 -4.81 20.55 -3.82
CA GLU A 134 -5.39 19.82 -4.95
C GLU A 134 -6.75 19.22 -4.60
N TYR A 135 -7.77 19.61 -5.36
CA TYR A 135 -9.08 18.98 -5.35
C TYR A 135 -9.14 17.92 -6.46
N PRO A 136 -9.61 16.69 -6.19
CA PRO A 136 -9.98 16.17 -4.88
C PRO A 136 -8.76 15.89 -3.98
N PRO A 137 -8.95 15.90 -2.64
CA PRO A 137 -7.87 15.72 -1.67
C PRO A 137 -7.05 14.47 -1.98
N CYS A 138 -5.72 14.57 -1.86
CA CYS A 138 -4.84 13.42 -2.01
C CYS A 138 -5.29 12.29 -1.07
N PRO A 139 -5.41 11.04 -1.61
CA PRO A 139 -5.67 9.89 -0.75
C PRO A 139 -4.55 9.78 0.30
N PRO A 140 -4.89 9.34 1.52
CA PRO A 140 -3.89 9.08 2.56
C PRO A 140 -2.74 8.19 2.04
N ASP A 141 -1.52 8.59 2.35
CA ASP A 141 -0.32 7.84 1.95
C ASP A 141 -0.18 6.59 2.84
N PRO A 142 -0.15 5.37 2.27
CA PRO A 142 0.05 4.16 3.06
C PRO A 142 1.43 4.07 3.70
N GLY A 143 2.32 5.02 3.39
CA GLY A 143 3.71 4.96 3.78
C GLY A 143 4.46 3.91 2.98
N VAL A 144 5.70 3.70 3.37
CA VAL A 144 6.64 2.81 2.70
C VAL A 144 7.19 1.82 3.72
N LEU A 145 7.17 0.53 3.38
CA LEU A 145 7.76 -0.54 4.17
C LEU A 145 9.27 -0.59 3.93
N TRP A 146 10.02 -0.07 4.90
CA TRP A 146 11.44 0.18 4.79
C TRP A 146 12.26 -0.77 5.66
N ARG A 147 13.45 -1.15 5.18
CA ARG A 147 14.39 -2.00 5.93
C ARG A 147 14.99 -1.22 7.10
N THR A 148 15.05 -1.83 8.27
CA THR A 148 15.49 -1.15 9.50
C THR A 148 16.96 -0.75 9.48
N GLU A 149 17.79 -1.56 8.82
CA GLU A 149 19.22 -1.36 8.59
C GLU A 149 19.53 -0.33 7.48
N SER A 150 18.55 -0.05 6.60
CA SER A 150 18.72 0.96 5.57
C SER A 150 18.64 2.36 6.19
N PRO A 151 19.49 3.32 5.73
CA PRO A 151 19.37 4.70 6.13
C PRO A 151 17.95 5.22 5.92
N MET A 152 17.40 5.92 6.90
CA MET A 152 16.07 6.49 6.79
C MET A 152 16.08 7.63 5.77
N PRO A 153 15.15 7.67 4.80
CA PRO A 153 15.05 8.78 3.87
C PRO A 153 14.77 10.10 4.60
N THR A 154 15.39 11.19 4.16
CA THR A 154 15.18 12.52 4.75
C THR A 154 13.70 12.91 4.66
N GLY A 155 13.12 13.32 5.79
CA GLY A 155 11.73 13.76 5.85
C GLY A 155 10.70 12.65 6.07
N PHE A 156 11.12 11.39 6.18
CA PHE A 156 10.25 10.28 6.57
C PHE A 156 10.31 10.03 8.08
N SER A 157 9.21 9.54 8.65
CA SER A 157 9.14 9.17 10.07
C SER A 157 8.03 8.15 10.32
N THR A 158 8.20 7.31 11.34
CA THR A 158 7.15 6.41 11.85
C THR A 158 6.01 7.17 12.56
N ALA A 159 6.28 8.38 13.06
CA ALA A 159 5.32 9.19 13.83
C ALA A 159 4.37 10.04 12.95
N ARG A 160 4.49 9.95 11.62
CA ARG A 160 3.75 10.78 10.65
C ARG A 160 2.62 10.03 9.95
N GLN A 161 2.18 8.92 10.52
CA GLN A 161 1.07 8.13 9.97
C GLN A 161 -0.17 9.03 9.80
N ASP A 162 -0.73 9.04 8.60
CA ASP A 162 -2.04 9.66 8.37
C ASP A 162 -3.09 8.85 9.12
N ILE A 163 -3.96 9.53 9.86
CA ILE A 163 -5.03 8.88 10.63
C ILE A 163 -6.15 8.34 9.72
N ARG A 164 -6.21 8.81 8.47
CA ARG A 164 -7.17 8.33 7.47
C ARG A 164 -6.67 7.00 6.88
N PRO A 165 -7.57 6.02 6.63
CA PRO A 165 -7.18 4.74 6.05
C PRO A 165 -6.65 4.94 4.62
N ALA A 166 -5.40 4.52 4.39
CA ALA A 166 -4.68 4.65 3.12
C ALA A 166 -5.17 3.75 1.98
N TRP A 167 -5.95 2.73 2.33
CA TRP A 167 -6.40 1.65 1.46
C TRP A 167 -7.86 1.35 1.66
#